data_AF-A0A7D5R623-F1
#
_entry.id   AF-A0A7D5R623-F1
#
_cell.length_a   1.000
_cell.length_b   1.000
_cell.length_c   1.000
_cell.angle_alpha   90.00
_cell.angle_beta   90.00
_cell.angle_gamma   90.00
#
_symmetry.space_group_name_H-M   'P 1'
#
loop_
_entity.id
_entity.type
_entity.pdbx_description
1 polymer ?
#
loop_
_entity_poly.entity_id
_entity_poly.type
_entity_poly.pdbx_seq_one_letter_code
_entity_poly.pdbx_strand_id
1 'polypeptide(L)'
;MQQATKCVWQFHDKKDELANVFNYFRLCTNEAIRISDEKNITSRNTMHHELYEHLRNNSDFYAKYVHGSLSVAKARLKLYRATKKKKPNANRPYVKRDMITLDNQSFKIIDGYLRFPIRAKQYLFVKLASYVMEQIENTKLGSITLTPEKLIISYSKEIIQSAPKDFVGIDRNLENATSYDSMGKFMFYDLKKSNGIKQKYREVKSHFKRNDARIKKKLFTKYGKKEKNRVHQLLHNVSKRITSQNQ
;
A
#
# COMPACT_ATOMS: atom_id res chain seq x y z
N MET A 1 -4.84 -17.83 -19.60
CA MET A 1 -5.38 -16.51 -19.20
C MET A 1 -4.45 -15.87 -18.20
N GLN A 2 -4.05 -14.62 -18.44
CA GLN A 2 -3.19 -13.88 -17.51
C GLN A 2 -4.09 -13.23 -16.44
N GLN A 3 -3.75 -13.42 -15.16
CA GLN A 3 -4.44 -12.76 -14.05
C GLN A 3 -3.60 -11.60 -13.56
N ALA A 4 -4.22 -10.42 -13.40
CA ALA A 4 -3.59 -9.31 -12.70
C ALA A 4 -4.21 -9.13 -11.32
N THR A 5 -3.34 -8.98 -10.32
CA THR A 5 -3.75 -8.55 -8.99
C THR A 5 -3.93 -7.04 -8.98
N LYS A 6 -5.14 -6.58 -8.66
CA LYS A 6 -5.50 -5.18 -8.47
C LYS A 6 -5.92 -4.95 -7.01
N CYS A 7 -6.01 -3.68 -6.64
CA CYS A 7 -6.51 -3.27 -5.34
C CYS A 7 -7.51 -2.14 -5.52
N VAL A 8 -8.61 -2.21 -4.77
CA VAL A 8 -9.56 -1.11 -4.59
C VAL A 8 -9.54 -0.71 -3.12
N TRP A 9 -9.81 0.56 -2.83
CA TRP A 9 -9.82 1.05 -1.45
C TRP A 9 -10.95 2.05 -1.23
N GLN A 10 -11.43 2.12 0.00
CA GLN A 10 -12.40 3.12 0.47
C GLN A 10 -12.05 3.58 1.89
N PHE A 11 -12.69 4.67 2.34
CA PHE A 11 -12.66 5.05 3.75
C PHE A 11 -13.69 4.23 4.56
N HIS A 12 -13.45 4.12 5.87
CA HIS A 12 -14.42 3.59 6.84
C HIS A 12 -14.30 4.34 8.17
N ASP A 13 -15.30 4.16 9.01
CA ASP A 13 -15.46 4.77 10.34
C ASP A 13 -15.07 3.82 11.49
N LYS A 14 -14.75 2.56 11.19
CA LYS A 14 -14.48 1.48 12.16
C LYS A 14 -13.18 1.54 12.96
N LYS A 15 -12.65 2.74 13.16
CA LYS A 15 -11.37 2.95 13.84
C LYS A 15 -11.41 2.50 15.29
N ASP A 16 -12.45 2.92 16.01
CA ASP A 16 -12.52 2.76 17.46
C ASP A 16 -12.83 1.30 17.82
N GLU A 17 -13.72 0.66 17.06
CA GLU A 17 -14.02 -0.77 17.20
C GLU A 17 -12.79 -1.65 16.91
N LEU A 18 -11.88 -1.19 16.04
CA LEU A 18 -10.66 -1.91 15.67
C LEU A 18 -9.44 -1.54 16.53
N ALA A 19 -9.51 -0.54 17.41
CA ALA A 19 -8.35 -0.04 18.15
C ALA A 19 -7.60 -1.14 18.92
N ASN A 20 -8.34 -2.00 19.63
CA ASN A 20 -7.76 -3.11 20.38
C ASN A 20 -7.22 -4.21 19.45
N VAL A 21 -7.89 -4.46 18.33
CA VAL A 21 -7.46 -5.44 17.32
C VAL A 21 -6.16 -4.98 16.65
N PHE A 22 -6.04 -3.69 16.33
CA PHE A 22 -4.81 -3.10 15.81
C PHE A 22 -3.66 -3.24 16.80
N ASN A 23 -3.91 -2.98 18.09
CA ASN A 23 -2.88 -3.14 19.10
C ASN A 23 -2.41 -4.60 19.22
N TYR A 24 -3.36 -5.55 19.29
CA TYR A 24 -3.04 -6.97 19.34
C TYR A 24 -2.26 -7.43 18.09
N PHE A 25 -2.71 -7.07 16.89
CA PHE A 25 -2.03 -7.40 15.65
C PHE A 25 -0.60 -6.84 15.61
N ARG A 26 -0.41 -5.61 16.09
CA ARG A 26 0.91 -4.97 16.20
C ARG A 26 1.82 -5.69 17.19
N LEU A 27 1.29 -6.08 18.35
CA LEU A 27 2.02 -6.87 19.35
C LEU A 27 2.48 -8.21 18.74
N CYS A 28 1.56 -8.99 18.17
CA CYS A 28 1.88 -10.27 17.54
C CYS A 28 2.91 -10.12 16.41
N THR A 29 2.76 -9.09 15.58
CA THR A 29 3.69 -8.84 14.46
C THR A 29 5.09 -8.52 14.96
N ASN A 30 5.22 -7.67 15.97
CA ASN A 30 6.53 -7.26 16.49
C ASN A 30 7.21 -8.38 17.30
N GLU A 31 6.45 -9.16 18.08
CA GLU A 31 6.98 -10.35 18.75
C GLU A 31 7.43 -11.40 17.74
N ALA A 32 6.64 -11.64 16.70
CA ALA A 32 7.04 -12.56 15.63
C ALA A 32 8.32 -12.09 14.91
N ILE A 33 8.48 -10.77 14.68
CA ILE A 33 9.73 -10.22 14.13
C ILE A 33 10.90 -10.48 15.08
N ARG A 34 10.72 -10.20 16.38
CA ARG A 34 11.77 -10.34 17.41
C ARG A 34 12.27 -11.78 17.48
N ILE A 35 11.37 -12.73 17.75
CA ILE A 35 11.71 -14.14 17.95
C ILE A 35 12.23 -14.77 16.65
N SER A 36 11.63 -14.45 15.50
CA SER A 36 12.08 -15.02 14.22
C SER A 36 13.44 -14.48 13.76
N ASP A 37 13.81 -13.26 14.15
CA ASP A 37 15.15 -12.73 13.91
C ASP A 37 16.18 -13.43 14.81
N GLU A 38 15.87 -13.58 16.10
CA GLU A 38 16.71 -14.27 17.09
C GLU A 38 16.94 -15.75 16.74
N LYS A 39 15.88 -16.47 16.37
CA LYS A 39 15.94 -17.88 15.97
C LYS A 39 16.30 -18.09 14.48
N ASN A 40 16.60 -17.02 13.73
CA ASN A 40 16.88 -17.08 12.28
C ASN A 40 15.78 -17.77 11.43
N ILE A 41 14.51 -17.70 11.83
CA ILE A 41 13.39 -18.31 11.11
C ILE A 41 13.08 -17.52 9.82
N THR A 42 12.99 -18.22 8.69
CA THR A 42 12.72 -17.63 7.36
C THR A 42 11.37 -18.05 6.77
N SER A 43 10.89 -19.25 7.11
CA SER A 43 9.65 -19.81 6.60
C SER A 43 8.44 -19.34 7.40
N ARG A 44 7.32 -19.08 6.71
CA ARG A 44 6.05 -18.70 7.37
C ARG A 44 5.47 -19.88 8.15
N ASN A 45 5.64 -21.10 7.63
CA ASN A 45 5.10 -22.31 8.25
C ASN A 45 5.86 -22.62 9.53
N THR A 46 7.19 -22.48 9.53
CA THR A 46 8.01 -22.60 10.74
C THR A 46 7.66 -21.51 11.75
N MET A 47 7.49 -20.24 11.34
CA MET A 47 7.00 -19.18 12.24
C MET A 47 5.66 -19.55 12.86
N HIS A 48 4.74 -20.11 12.08
CA HIS A 48 3.44 -20.54 12.59
C HIS A 48 3.58 -21.66 13.61
N HIS A 49 4.29 -22.74 13.27
CA HIS A 49 4.48 -23.87 14.18
C HIS A 49 5.11 -23.45 15.52
N GLU A 50 6.12 -22.59 15.48
CA GLU A 50 6.87 -22.14 16.66
C GLU A 50 6.14 -21.09 17.50
N LEU A 51 5.38 -20.18 16.86
CA LEU A 51 4.91 -18.96 17.51
C LEU A 51 3.39 -18.92 17.70
N TYR A 52 2.64 -19.74 16.97
CA TYR A 52 1.18 -19.61 16.95
C TYR A 52 0.56 -19.73 18.34
N GLU A 53 0.89 -20.78 19.10
CA GLU A 53 0.34 -20.98 20.45
C GLU A 53 0.70 -19.83 21.39
N HIS A 54 1.99 -19.46 21.41
CA HIS A 54 2.49 -18.36 22.23
C HIS A 54 1.76 -17.04 21.92
N LEU A 55 1.54 -16.72 20.64
CA LEU A 55 0.86 -15.49 20.23
C LEU A 55 -0.66 -15.56 20.40
N ARG A 56 -1.26 -16.74 20.20
CA ARG A 56 -2.70 -16.97 20.30
C ARG A 56 -3.17 -16.87 21.76
N ASN A 57 -2.42 -17.41 22.70
CA ASN A 57 -2.82 -17.51 24.11
C ASN A 57 -2.89 -16.14 24.81
N ASN A 58 -2.35 -15.09 24.20
CA ASN A 58 -2.32 -13.74 24.76
C ASN A 58 -3.58 -12.90 24.45
N SER A 59 -4.63 -13.47 23.84
CA SER A 59 -5.88 -12.74 23.62
C SER A 59 -7.09 -13.65 23.39
N ASP A 60 -8.29 -13.07 23.34
CA ASP A 60 -9.54 -13.72 22.92
C ASP A 60 -9.94 -13.39 21.47
N PHE A 61 -9.11 -12.65 20.74
CA PHE A 61 -9.37 -12.23 19.36
C PHE A 61 -9.34 -13.41 18.37
N TYR A 62 -9.92 -13.16 17.20
CA TYR A 62 -9.96 -14.15 16.12
C TYR A 62 -8.56 -14.67 15.77
N ALA A 63 -8.38 -16.00 15.85
CA ALA A 63 -7.09 -16.66 15.70
C ALA A 63 -6.35 -16.30 14.40
N LYS A 64 -7.07 -16.05 13.30
CA LYS A 64 -6.45 -15.70 12.01
C LYS A 64 -5.74 -14.35 12.00
N TYR A 65 -5.94 -13.49 13.00
CA TYR A 65 -5.11 -12.29 13.16
C TYR A 65 -3.63 -12.63 13.42
N VAL A 66 -3.34 -13.76 14.06
CA VAL A 66 -1.97 -14.26 14.21
C VAL A 66 -1.39 -14.61 12.83
N HIS A 67 -2.15 -15.29 11.97
CA HIS A 67 -1.70 -15.65 10.62
C HIS A 67 -1.36 -14.41 9.77
N GLY A 68 -2.22 -13.38 9.83
CA GLY A 68 -1.96 -12.10 9.20
C GLY A 68 -0.69 -11.44 9.75
N SER A 69 -0.53 -11.43 11.08
CA SER A 69 0.64 -10.86 11.77
C SER A 69 1.95 -11.55 11.35
N LEU A 70 1.96 -12.88 11.30
CA LEU A 70 3.11 -13.67 10.86
C LEU A 70 3.45 -13.40 9.38
N SER A 71 2.44 -13.19 8.54
CA SER A 71 2.64 -12.88 7.12
C SER A 71 3.31 -11.51 6.95
N VAL A 72 2.88 -10.51 7.73
CA VAL A 72 3.50 -9.19 7.78
C VAL A 72 4.93 -9.28 8.34
N ALA A 73 5.14 -9.99 9.45
CA ALA A 73 6.44 -10.19 10.07
C ALA A 73 7.45 -10.79 9.09
N LYS A 74 7.07 -11.86 8.38
CA LYS A 74 7.89 -12.48 7.33
C LYS A 74 8.26 -11.49 6.23
N ALA A 75 7.29 -10.74 5.72
CA ALA A 75 7.55 -9.75 4.66
C ALA A 75 8.55 -8.67 5.12
N ARG A 76 8.42 -8.20 6.37
CA ARG A 76 9.35 -7.23 6.98
C ARG A 76 10.76 -7.82 7.16
N LEU A 77 10.86 -9.04 7.69
CA LEU A 77 12.14 -9.71 7.89
C LEU A 77 12.85 -10.01 6.56
N LYS A 78 12.11 -10.39 5.51
CA LYS A 78 12.68 -10.58 4.18
C LYS A 78 13.38 -9.30 3.68
N LEU A 79 12.68 -8.16 3.77
CA LEU A 79 13.23 -6.86 3.36
C LEU A 79 14.41 -6.44 4.26
N TYR A 80 14.28 -6.63 5.57
CA TYR A 80 15.33 -6.33 6.53
C TYR A 80 16.61 -7.12 6.25
N ARG A 81 16.52 -8.44 6.05
CA ARG A 81 17.67 -9.29 5.74
C ARG A 81 18.35 -8.88 4.43
N ALA A 82 17.57 -8.56 3.39
CA ALA A 82 18.10 -8.02 2.14
C ALA A 82 18.82 -6.67 2.35
N THR A 83 18.31 -5.83 3.25
CA THR A 83 18.92 -4.54 3.61
C THR A 83 20.20 -4.73 4.43
N LYS A 84 20.19 -5.63 5.42
CA LYS A 84 21.30 -5.93 6.31
C LYS A 84 22.54 -6.40 5.55
N LYS A 85 22.36 -7.16 4.45
CA LYS A 85 23.44 -7.54 3.52
C LYS A 85 24.16 -6.33 2.91
N LYS A 86 23.46 -5.22 2.67
CA LYS A 86 24.03 -3.97 2.10
C LYS A 86 24.45 -2.97 3.17
N LYS A 87 23.85 -3.05 4.35
CA LYS A 87 24.04 -2.14 5.48
C LYS A 87 24.06 -2.96 6.78
N PRO A 88 25.23 -3.41 7.26
CA PRO A 88 25.33 -4.28 8.44
C PRO A 88 24.66 -3.71 9.70
N ASN A 89 24.70 -2.39 9.86
CA ASN A 89 24.11 -1.66 10.99
C ASN A 89 22.63 -1.32 10.79
N ALA A 90 21.93 -2.04 9.90
CA ALA A 90 20.50 -1.85 9.72
C ALA A 90 19.74 -2.24 11.01
N ASN A 91 18.82 -1.38 11.45
CA ASN A 91 17.98 -1.68 12.61
C ASN A 91 16.93 -2.74 12.28
N ARG A 92 16.64 -3.61 13.26
CA ARG A 92 15.52 -4.55 13.21
C ARG A 92 14.21 -3.80 12.90
N PRO A 93 13.36 -4.32 11.99
CA PRO A 93 12.12 -3.64 11.64
C PRO A 93 11.17 -3.63 12.84
N TYR A 94 10.40 -2.56 12.97
CA TYR A 94 9.34 -2.46 13.98
C TYR A 94 8.10 -1.83 13.36
N VAL A 95 6.96 -2.50 13.52
CA VAL A 95 5.66 -2.05 13.01
C VAL A 95 5.05 -1.08 14.01
N LYS A 96 5.00 0.20 13.64
CA LYS A 96 4.40 1.28 14.45
C LYS A 96 2.98 1.64 14.04
N ARG A 97 2.62 1.37 12.78
CA ARG A 97 1.34 1.80 12.21
C ARG A 97 0.27 0.77 12.52
N ASP A 98 -0.88 1.28 12.91
CA ASP A 98 -2.08 0.47 13.11
C ASP A 98 -2.57 -0.04 11.77
N MET A 99 -2.66 -1.35 11.67
CA MET A 99 -3.24 -2.05 10.54
C MET A 99 -3.55 -3.49 10.93
N ILE A 100 -4.49 -4.10 10.22
CA ILE A 100 -4.66 -5.55 10.17
C ILE A 100 -4.67 -6.00 8.72
N THR A 101 -4.16 -7.21 8.49
CA THR A 101 -4.27 -7.90 7.20
C THR A 101 -4.99 -9.22 7.39
N LEU A 102 -6.00 -9.48 6.58
CA LEU A 102 -6.78 -10.71 6.61
C LEU A 102 -6.73 -11.39 5.25
N ASP A 103 -6.55 -12.71 5.24
CA ASP A 103 -6.63 -13.51 4.01
C ASP A 103 -8.08 -13.68 3.53
N ASN A 104 -8.25 -14.18 2.31
CA ASN A 104 -9.55 -14.41 1.69
C ASN A 104 -10.44 -15.43 2.40
N GLN A 105 -9.90 -16.18 3.38
CA GLN A 105 -10.65 -17.14 4.19
C GLN A 105 -11.08 -16.54 5.54
N SER A 106 -10.74 -15.28 5.81
CA SER A 106 -10.96 -14.62 7.10
C SER A 106 -12.10 -13.60 7.06
N PHE A 107 -12.70 -13.37 5.90
CA PHE A 107 -13.80 -12.43 5.72
C PHE A 107 -14.79 -12.93 4.66
N LYS A 108 -15.96 -12.31 4.60
CA LYS A 108 -16.98 -12.55 3.56
C LYS A 108 -17.58 -11.22 3.13
N ILE A 109 -18.10 -11.16 1.91
CA ILE A 109 -18.95 -10.07 1.45
C ILE A 109 -20.38 -10.60 1.44
N ILE A 110 -21.27 -9.95 2.18
CA ILE A 110 -22.67 -10.33 2.34
C ILE A 110 -23.50 -9.05 2.24
N ASP A 111 -24.44 -9.01 1.30
CA ASP A 111 -25.39 -7.90 1.10
C ASP A 111 -24.73 -6.51 1.02
N GLY A 112 -23.58 -6.42 0.34
CA GLY A 112 -22.81 -5.17 0.21
C GLY A 112 -21.98 -4.78 1.44
N TYR A 113 -21.86 -5.67 2.44
CA TYR A 113 -21.02 -5.49 3.60
C TYR A 113 -19.84 -6.44 3.60
N LEU A 114 -18.65 -5.92 3.89
CA LEU A 114 -17.52 -6.73 4.31
C LEU A 114 -17.73 -7.14 5.77
N ARG A 115 -17.86 -8.44 6.00
CA ARG A 115 -18.01 -9.07 7.32
C ARG A 115 -16.75 -9.83 7.69
N PHE A 116 -16.21 -9.58 8.88
CA PHE A 116 -15.13 -10.38 9.44
C PHE A 116 -15.24 -10.49 10.97
N PRO A 117 -14.77 -11.60 11.58
CA PRO A 117 -14.85 -11.80 13.03
C PRO A 117 -13.81 -10.95 13.77
N ILE A 118 -14.21 -10.36 14.89
CA ILE A 118 -13.29 -9.77 15.88
C ILE A 118 -12.97 -10.79 16.97
N ARG A 119 -14.00 -11.47 17.49
CA ARG A 119 -13.92 -12.52 18.52
C ARG A 119 -14.91 -13.63 18.20
N ALA A 120 -14.93 -14.68 19.03
CA ALA A 120 -15.95 -15.71 18.95
C ALA A 120 -17.35 -15.08 18.94
N LYS A 121 -18.14 -15.39 17.90
CA LYS A 121 -19.51 -14.90 17.68
C LYS A 121 -19.66 -13.37 17.56
N GLN A 122 -18.57 -12.61 17.51
CA GLN A 122 -18.59 -11.15 17.32
C GLN A 122 -18.00 -10.79 15.96
N TYR A 123 -18.80 -10.11 15.14
CA TYR A 123 -18.44 -9.73 13.78
C TYR A 123 -18.49 -8.22 13.62
N LEU A 124 -17.54 -7.69 12.85
CA LEU A 124 -17.57 -6.32 12.36
C LEU A 124 -18.07 -6.31 10.92
N PHE A 125 -18.83 -5.27 10.59
CA PHE A 125 -19.37 -5.02 9.26
C PHE A 125 -18.87 -3.66 8.77
N VAL A 126 -18.34 -3.64 7.55
CA VAL A 126 -17.97 -2.40 6.84
C VAL A 126 -18.82 -2.33 5.57
N LYS A 127 -19.67 -1.30 5.46
CA LYS A 127 -20.46 -1.06 4.25
C LYS A 127 -19.53 -0.76 3.08
N LEU A 128 -19.68 -1.50 1.99
CA LEU A 128 -18.90 -1.26 0.78
C LEU A 128 -19.59 -0.22 -0.10
N ALA A 129 -18.81 0.72 -0.63
CA ALA A 129 -19.31 1.69 -1.59
C ALA A 129 -19.63 1.00 -2.92
N SER A 130 -20.57 1.56 -3.68
CA SER A 130 -20.98 1.01 -4.99
C SER A 130 -19.80 0.78 -5.93
N TYR A 131 -18.88 1.74 -6.03
CA TYR A 131 -17.69 1.58 -6.86
C TYR A 131 -16.78 0.43 -6.38
N VAL A 132 -16.71 0.16 -5.07
CA VAL A 132 -15.92 -0.96 -4.54
C VAL A 132 -16.57 -2.28 -4.94
N MET A 133 -17.90 -2.37 -4.80
CA MET A 133 -18.69 -3.53 -5.21
C MET A 133 -18.49 -3.82 -6.70
N GLU A 134 -18.61 -2.81 -7.57
CA GLU A 134 -18.42 -2.94 -9.02
C GLU A 134 -17.01 -3.46 -9.36
N GLN A 135 -15.97 -2.99 -8.66
CA GLN A 135 -14.60 -3.42 -8.95
C GLN A 135 -14.31 -4.88 -8.59
N ILE A 136 -14.97 -5.41 -7.56
CA ILE A 136 -14.71 -6.76 -7.03
C ILE A 136 -15.74 -7.79 -7.49
N GLU A 137 -16.82 -7.34 -8.14
CA GLU A 137 -17.86 -8.20 -8.70
C GLU A 137 -17.26 -9.22 -9.69
N ASN A 138 -17.65 -10.48 -9.56
CA ASN A 138 -17.16 -11.59 -10.39
C ASN A 138 -15.63 -11.72 -10.43
N THR A 139 -14.93 -11.25 -9.39
CA THR A 139 -13.47 -11.40 -9.27
C THR A 139 -13.08 -12.30 -8.11
N LYS A 140 -11.87 -12.90 -8.19
CA LYS A 140 -11.34 -13.68 -7.09
C LYS A 140 -10.76 -12.74 -6.03
N LEU A 141 -11.39 -12.69 -4.86
CA LEU A 141 -10.93 -11.89 -3.73
C LEU A 141 -9.59 -12.43 -3.19
N GLY A 142 -8.68 -11.50 -2.91
CA GLY A 142 -7.40 -11.72 -2.26
C GLY A 142 -7.47 -11.38 -0.77
N SER A 143 -6.39 -10.81 -0.23
CA SER A 143 -6.38 -10.29 1.13
C SER A 143 -7.02 -8.90 1.24
N ILE A 144 -7.46 -8.57 2.44
CA ILE A 144 -7.83 -7.21 2.81
C ILE A 144 -6.80 -6.62 3.77
N THR A 145 -6.64 -5.30 3.73
CA THR A 145 -5.88 -4.53 4.71
C THR A 145 -6.78 -3.43 5.25
N LEU A 146 -6.95 -3.38 6.56
CA LEU A 146 -7.63 -2.28 7.25
C LEU A 146 -6.59 -1.45 7.98
N THR A 147 -6.67 -0.13 7.85
CA THR A 147 -5.96 0.86 8.66
C THR A 147 -6.99 1.64 9.48
N PRO A 148 -6.60 2.59 10.35
CA PRO A 148 -7.56 3.43 11.05
C PRO A 148 -8.55 4.18 10.15
N GLU A 149 -8.21 4.42 8.88
CA GLU A 149 -9.02 5.23 7.96
C GLU A 149 -9.51 4.45 6.74
N LYS A 150 -8.78 3.41 6.31
CA LYS A 150 -8.95 2.83 4.98
C LYS A 150 -9.11 1.33 5.02
N LEU A 151 -10.07 0.87 4.23
CA LEU A 151 -10.22 -0.51 3.82
C LEU A 151 -9.62 -0.64 2.42
N ILE A 152 -8.71 -1.60 2.25
CA ILE A 152 -8.09 -1.94 0.99
C ILE A 152 -8.38 -3.40 0.70
N ILE A 153 -8.96 -3.70 -0.46
CA ILE A 153 -9.30 -5.05 -0.90
C ILE A 153 -8.45 -5.37 -2.13
N SER A 154 -7.66 -6.44 -2.04
CA SER A 154 -6.98 -6.99 -3.22
C SER A 154 -7.87 -8.02 -3.91
N TYR A 155 -7.80 -8.07 -5.24
CA TYR A 155 -8.57 -8.98 -6.06
C TYR A 155 -7.82 -9.32 -7.34
N SER A 156 -8.04 -10.51 -7.88
CA SER A 156 -7.50 -10.93 -9.17
C SER A 156 -8.57 -10.76 -10.23
N LYS A 157 -8.24 -9.98 -11.27
CA LYS A 157 -9.07 -9.81 -12.46
C LYS A 157 -8.41 -10.53 -13.63
N GLU A 158 -9.19 -11.31 -14.36
CA GLU A 158 -8.73 -11.88 -15.62
C GLU A 158 -8.51 -10.76 -16.63
N ILE A 159 -7.35 -10.78 -17.26
CA ILE A 159 -7.04 -9.89 -18.37
C ILE A 159 -7.26 -10.69 -19.64
N ILE A 160 -8.22 -10.22 -20.43
CA ILE A 160 -8.32 -10.61 -21.84
C ILE A 160 -7.13 -9.97 -22.54
N GLN A 161 -6.16 -10.81 -22.91
CA GLN A 161 -5.07 -10.35 -23.77
C GLN A 161 -5.64 -10.13 -25.17
N SER A 162 -5.89 -8.88 -25.52
CA SER A 162 -6.10 -8.49 -26.92
C SER A 162 -4.74 -8.24 -27.57
N ALA A 163 -4.55 -8.71 -28.79
CA ALA A 163 -3.41 -8.27 -29.59
C ALA A 163 -3.51 -6.74 -29.75
N PRO A 164 -2.47 -5.97 -29.36
CA PRO A 164 -2.46 -4.53 -29.61
C PRO A 164 -2.48 -4.30 -31.12
N LYS A 165 -3.38 -3.42 -31.58
CA LYS A 165 -3.44 -3.03 -33.01
C LYS A 165 -2.29 -2.11 -33.38
N ASP A 166 -1.95 -1.20 -32.46
CA ASP A 166 -0.91 -0.18 -32.61
C ASP A 166 -0.10 -0.04 -31.33
N PHE A 167 1.08 0.57 -31.47
CA PHE A 167 2.01 0.84 -30.39
C PHE A 167 2.31 2.32 -30.31
N VAL A 168 2.47 2.81 -29.09
CA VAL A 168 2.91 4.18 -28.82
C VAL A 168 4.16 4.11 -27.96
N GLY A 169 5.30 4.50 -28.54
CA GLY A 169 6.53 4.72 -27.81
C GLY A 169 6.43 6.01 -27.02
N ILE A 170 6.75 5.98 -25.73
CA ILE A 170 6.78 7.19 -24.89
C ILE A 170 8.18 7.32 -24.29
N ASP A 171 8.88 8.39 -24.64
CA ASP A 171 10.14 8.78 -24.01
C ASP A 171 9.91 9.92 -23.02
N ARG A 172 10.67 9.93 -21.92
CA ARG A 172 10.49 10.90 -20.83
C ARG A 172 11.83 11.50 -20.41
N ASN A 173 11.89 12.82 -20.45
CA ASN A 173 12.98 13.62 -19.92
C ASN A 173 12.50 14.51 -18.76
N LEU A 174 13.42 15.25 -18.13
CA LEU A 174 13.11 16.16 -17.02
C LEU A 174 12.11 17.25 -17.42
N GLU A 175 12.20 17.71 -18.67
CA GLU A 175 11.50 18.89 -19.16
C GLU A 175 10.50 18.58 -20.27
N ASN A 176 10.43 17.34 -20.73
CA ASN A 176 9.46 16.93 -21.72
C ASN A 176 9.11 15.45 -21.58
N ALA A 177 7.96 15.09 -22.14
CA ALA A 177 7.70 13.75 -22.61
C ALA A 177 7.43 13.82 -24.11
N THR A 178 7.79 12.78 -24.84
CA THR A 178 7.53 12.66 -26.28
C THR A 178 6.81 11.35 -26.52
N SER A 179 5.81 11.36 -27.42
CA SER A 179 5.18 10.13 -27.90
C SER A 179 5.34 9.99 -29.40
N TYR A 180 5.52 8.75 -29.84
CA TYR A 180 5.61 8.38 -31.25
C TYR A 180 4.72 7.15 -31.48
N ASP A 181 3.75 7.26 -32.39
CA ASP A 181 2.82 6.17 -32.68
C ASP A 181 3.21 5.36 -33.92
N SER A 182 2.51 4.25 -34.14
CA SER A 182 2.71 3.36 -35.29
C SER A 182 2.41 4.01 -36.65
N MET A 183 1.71 5.16 -36.67
CA MET A 183 1.43 5.93 -37.89
C MET A 183 2.48 7.03 -38.15
N GLY A 184 3.51 7.12 -37.33
CA GLY A 184 4.58 8.10 -37.46
C GLY A 184 4.26 9.47 -36.86
N LYS A 185 3.17 9.60 -36.09
CA LYS A 185 2.81 10.84 -35.42
C LYS A 185 3.72 11.09 -34.23
N PHE A 186 4.42 12.21 -34.27
CA PHE A 186 5.25 12.68 -33.18
C PHE A 186 4.53 13.75 -32.36
N MET A 187 4.51 13.59 -31.04
CA MET A 187 3.89 14.53 -30.11
C MET A 187 4.87 14.93 -29.01
N PHE A 188 4.91 16.22 -28.71
CA PHE A 188 5.75 16.80 -27.67
C PHE A 188 4.89 17.34 -26.52
N TYR A 189 5.25 16.97 -25.28
CA TYR A 189 4.57 17.39 -24.07
C TYR A 189 5.54 18.14 -23.16
N ASP A 190 5.34 19.45 -23.02
CA ASP A 190 6.17 20.29 -22.15
C ASP A 190 5.97 19.99 -20.66
N LEU A 191 7.07 19.70 -19.96
CA LEU A 191 7.14 19.47 -18.52
C LEU A 191 8.01 20.51 -17.79
N LYS A 192 8.56 21.53 -18.46
CA LYS A 192 9.42 22.57 -17.88
C LYS A 192 8.80 23.21 -16.64
N LYS A 193 7.51 23.54 -16.70
CA LYS A 193 6.78 24.10 -15.56
C LYS A 193 6.80 23.18 -14.34
N SER A 194 6.72 21.87 -14.54
CA SER A 194 6.78 20.90 -13.45
C SER A 194 8.18 20.85 -12.82
N ASN A 195 9.23 20.91 -13.65
CA ASN A 195 10.62 20.96 -13.21
C ASN A 195 10.94 22.26 -12.46
N GLY A 196 10.54 23.40 -13.01
CA GLY A 196 10.71 24.72 -12.38
C GLY A 196 10.02 24.83 -11.02
N ILE A 197 8.84 24.20 -10.85
CA ILE A 197 8.19 24.12 -9.53
C ILE A 197 9.06 23.32 -8.55
N LYS A 198 9.57 22.15 -8.94
CA LYS A 198 10.45 21.37 -8.05
C LYS A 198 11.70 22.16 -7.66
N GLN A 199 12.34 22.83 -8.61
CA GLN A 199 13.51 23.66 -8.36
C GLN A 199 13.20 24.80 -7.38
N LYS A 200 12.12 25.56 -7.62
CA LYS A 200 11.69 26.64 -6.72
C LYS A 200 11.40 26.15 -5.31
N TYR A 201 10.76 25.00 -5.15
CA TYR A 201 10.50 24.45 -3.81
C TYR A 201 11.74 23.85 -3.14
N ARG A 202 12.72 23.34 -3.92
CA ARG A 202 14.03 22.94 -3.40
C ARG A 202 14.78 24.15 -2.85
N GLU A 203 14.76 25.27 -3.57
CA GLU A 203 15.31 26.54 -3.13
C GLU A 203 14.60 27.08 -1.89
N VAL A 204 13.27 27.14 -1.88
CA VAL A 204 12.51 27.56 -0.66
C VAL A 204 12.89 26.69 0.55
N LYS A 205 13.01 25.37 0.38
CA LYS A 205 13.42 24.47 1.47
C LYS A 205 14.87 24.67 1.90
N SER A 206 15.76 25.13 1.03
CA SER A 206 17.19 25.33 1.35
C SER A 206 17.40 26.47 2.35
N HIS A 207 16.49 27.45 2.39
CA HIS A 207 16.47 28.59 3.31
C HIS A 207 16.07 28.20 4.75
N PHE A 208 15.49 27.01 4.96
CA PHE A 208 15.13 26.53 6.30
C PHE A 208 16.34 25.96 7.02
N LYS A 209 17.15 26.85 7.62
CA LYS A 209 18.41 26.50 8.32
C LYS A 209 18.26 26.19 9.82
N ARG A 210 17.10 26.45 10.42
CA ARG A 210 16.89 26.26 11.86
C ARG A 210 17.22 24.81 12.29
N ASN A 211 18.05 24.67 13.33
CA ASN A 211 18.42 23.38 13.92
C ASN A 211 17.36 22.87 14.91
N ASP A 212 16.10 22.84 14.47
CA ASP A 212 14.98 22.29 15.23
C ASP A 212 14.28 21.25 14.35
N ALA A 213 14.42 19.98 14.72
CA ALA A 213 13.89 18.87 13.94
C ALA A 213 12.36 18.91 13.82
N ARG A 214 11.65 19.37 14.87
CA ARG A 214 10.18 19.46 14.90
C ARG A 214 9.69 20.51 13.91
N ILE A 215 10.27 21.71 13.97
CA ILE A 215 9.90 22.82 13.08
C ILE A 215 10.33 22.52 11.64
N LYS A 216 11.54 21.99 11.44
CA LYS A 216 12.03 21.58 10.11
C LYS A 216 11.11 20.55 9.47
N LYS A 217 10.69 19.52 10.21
CA LYS A 217 9.73 18.52 9.73
C LYS A 217 8.41 19.19 9.33
N LYS A 218 7.83 20.04 10.18
CA LYS A 218 6.56 20.75 9.88
C LYS A 218 6.65 21.58 8.60
N LEU A 219 7.73 22.36 8.43
CA LEU A 219 7.95 23.18 7.23
C LEU A 219 8.17 22.32 5.98
N PHE A 220 9.07 21.34 6.04
CA PHE A 220 9.34 20.45 4.90
C PHE A 220 8.09 19.68 4.47
N THR A 221 7.26 19.23 5.41
CA THR A 221 5.96 18.61 5.09
C THR A 221 5.01 19.60 4.43
N LYS A 222 4.87 20.83 4.95
CA LYS A 222 4.00 21.87 4.37
C LYS A 222 4.41 22.19 2.92
N TYR A 223 5.68 22.53 2.70
CA TYR A 223 6.18 22.92 1.38
C TYR A 223 6.29 21.72 0.44
N GLY A 224 6.61 20.52 0.94
CA GLY A 224 6.58 19.29 0.16
C GLY A 224 5.18 18.91 -0.32
N LYS A 225 4.14 19.11 0.51
CA LYS A 225 2.76 18.90 0.09
C LYS A 225 2.34 19.90 -1.00
N LYS A 226 2.69 21.18 -0.85
CA LYS A 226 2.40 22.20 -1.87
C LYS A 226 3.10 21.90 -3.21
N GLU A 227 4.38 21.56 -3.18
CA GLU A 227 5.13 21.14 -4.37
C GLU A 227 4.47 19.94 -5.05
N LYS A 228 4.22 18.87 -4.29
CA LYS A 228 3.64 17.63 -4.81
C LYS A 228 2.28 17.88 -5.45
N ASN A 229 1.40 18.64 -4.79
CA ASN A 229 0.06 18.90 -5.31
C ASN A 229 0.10 19.64 -6.66
N ARG A 230 0.96 20.65 -6.80
CA ARG A 230 1.10 21.41 -8.05
C ARG A 230 1.70 20.56 -9.18
N VAL A 231 2.77 19.82 -8.89
CA VAL A 231 3.42 18.94 -9.87
C VAL A 231 2.46 17.84 -10.31
N HIS A 232 1.72 17.23 -9.38
CA HIS A 232 0.78 16.16 -9.67
C HIS A 232 -0.35 16.61 -10.60
N GLN A 233 -0.89 17.81 -10.39
CA GLN A 233 -1.90 18.38 -11.28
C GLN A 233 -1.38 18.56 -12.72
N LEU A 234 -0.15 19.08 -12.89
CA LEU A 234 0.46 19.25 -14.21
C LEU A 234 0.69 17.90 -14.89
N LEU A 235 1.25 16.92 -14.17
CA LEU A 235 1.49 15.59 -14.70
C LEU A 235 0.18 14.88 -15.07
N HIS A 236 -0.86 15.02 -14.25
CA HIS A 236 -2.18 14.44 -14.57
C HIS A 236 -2.75 14.99 -15.88
N ASN A 237 -2.64 16.31 -16.10
CA ASN A 237 -3.10 16.93 -17.34
C ASN A 237 -2.30 16.42 -18.56
N VAL A 238 -0.98 16.29 -18.43
CA VAL A 238 -0.13 15.74 -19.51
C VAL A 238 -0.46 14.29 -19.79
N SER A 239 -0.60 13.44 -18.76
CA SER A 239 -1.02 12.05 -18.92
C SER A 239 -2.37 11.96 -19.62
N LYS A 240 -3.34 12.81 -19.26
CA LYS A 240 -4.64 12.86 -19.93
C LYS A 240 -4.50 13.22 -21.42
N ARG A 241 -3.64 14.20 -21.75
CA ARG A 241 -3.36 14.57 -23.15
C ARG A 241 -2.77 13.40 -23.93
N ILE A 242 -1.75 12.74 -23.39
CA ILE A 242 -1.13 11.54 -23.98
C ILE A 242 -2.19 10.49 -24.26
N THR A 243 -3.07 10.17 -23.29
CA THR A 243 -4.09 9.16 -23.49
C THR A 243 -5.18 9.58 -24.48
N SER A 244 -5.54 10.87 -24.55
CA SER A 244 -6.59 11.37 -25.46
C SER A 244 -6.13 11.53 -26.91
N GLN A 245 -4.83 11.72 -27.14
CA GLN A 245 -4.29 12.06 -28.47
C GLN A 245 -3.69 10.87 -29.22
N ASN A 246 -3.57 9.72 -28.54
CA ASN A 246 -3.08 8.45 -29.08
C ASN A 246 -4.15 7.34 -28.90
N GLN A 247 -5.44 7.71 -29.02
CA GLN A 247 -6.57 6.78 -29.08
C GLN A 247 -6.83 6.37 -30.52
#